data_AF-A0A087TQM4-F1
#
_entry.id   AF-A0A087TQM4-F1
#
_cell.length_a   1.000
_cell.length_b   1.000
_cell.length_c   1.000
_cell.angle_alpha   90.00
_cell.angle_beta   90.00
_cell.angle_gamma   90.00
#
_symmetry.space_group_name_H-M   'P 1'
#
loop_
_entity.id
_entity.type
_entity.pdbx_description
1 polymer ?
#
loop_
_entity_poly.entity_id
_entity_poly.type
_entity_poly.pdbx_seq_one_letter_code
_entity_poly.pdbx_strand_id
1 'polypeptide(L)'
;MYLEAVDLMEPRLICVASVTKVVGRLLRIHFDGWDEAYDQWCDCESPDLFPVGWCEILNYRLEPPRSDESDDSKKKRKSNVSKYRRKKRRSHLQRKKNEEDTSVSRFGELSIKNEPDDVNDSCSATASMSVEDSSPSSE
;
A
#
# COMPACT_ATOMS: atom_id res chain seq x y z
N MET A 1 18.91 9.84 5.07
CA MET A 1 18.69 8.45 5.57
C MET A 1 17.25 8.39 6.03
N TYR A 2 16.49 7.36 5.67
CA TYR A 2 15.07 7.21 6.05
C TYR A 2 14.92 6.33 7.29
N LEU A 3 13.91 6.62 8.10
CA LEU A 3 13.56 5.92 9.33
C LEU A 3 12.07 6.10 9.64
N GLU A 4 11.58 5.39 10.65
CA GLU A 4 10.28 5.62 11.26
C GLU A 4 10.54 6.31 12.61
N ALA A 5 9.80 7.38 12.93
CA ALA A 5 10.04 8.15 14.15
C ALA A 5 8.73 8.55 14.83
N VAL A 6 8.72 8.55 16.16
CA VAL A 6 7.61 9.10 16.95
C VAL A 6 7.58 10.63 16.78
N ASP A 7 6.39 11.19 16.56
CA ASP A 7 6.20 12.64 16.63
C ASP A 7 6.14 13.08 18.09
N LEU A 8 7.12 13.87 18.56
CA LEU A 8 7.13 14.37 19.94
C LEU A 8 5.98 15.33 20.27
N MET A 9 5.34 15.93 19.27
CA MET A 9 4.13 16.75 19.45
C MET A 9 2.89 15.89 19.64
N GLU A 10 2.83 14.75 18.94
CA GLU A 10 1.74 13.79 19.03
C GLU A 10 2.29 12.35 19.17
N PRO A 11 2.73 11.93 20.39
CA PRO A 11 3.48 10.68 20.59
C PRO A 11 2.74 9.38 20.26
N ARG A 12 1.47 9.48 19.86
CA ARG A 12 0.67 8.36 19.35
C ARG A 12 0.99 8.05 17.89
N LEU A 13 1.59 9.00 17.17
CA LEU A 13 1.90 8.89 15.76
C LEU A 13 3.34 8.41 15.58
N ILE A 14 3.51 7.42 14.72
CA ILE A 14 4.80 7.06 14.15
C ILE A 14 4.73 7.46 12.68
N CYS A 15 5.69 8.27 12.24
CA CYS A 15 5.69 8.90 10.94
C CYS A 15 6.90 8.44 10.12
N VAL A 16 6.75 8.49 8.79
CA VAL A 16 7.90 8.38 7.88
C VAL A 16 8.77 9.63 8.04
N ALA A 17 10.06 9.41 8.31
CA ALA A 17 10.98 10.50 8.59
C ALA A 17 12.35 10.33 7.91
N SER A 18 13.04 11.45 7.79
CA SER A 18 14.34 11.59 7.15
C SER A 18 15.32 12.32 8.07
N VAL A 19 16.54 11.81 8.23
CA VAL A 19 17.61 12.57 8.89
C VAL A 19 18.13 13.67 7.95
N THR A 20 17.92 14.93 8.31
CA THR A 20 18.36 16.10 7.52
C THR A 20 19.71 16.65 7.97
N LYS A 21 20.02 16.57 9.27
CA LYS A 21 21.29 17.05 9.82
C LYS A 21 21.77 16.17 10.97
N VAL A 22 23.08 16.11 11.15
CA VAL A 22 23.73 15.42 12.27
C VAL A 22 24.72 16.38 12.94
N VAL A 23 24.63 16.50 14.26
CA VAL A 23 25.52 17.32 15.09
C VAL A 23 25.92 16.53 16.33
N GLY A 24 27.11 15.93 16.31
CA GLY A 24 27.53 15.00 17.36
C GLY A 24 26.57 13.81 17.45
N ARG A 25 25.92 13.65 18.61
CA ARG A 25 24.88 12.63 18.83
C ARG A 25 23.47 13.09 18.49
N LEU A 26 23.27 14.37 18.19
CA LEU A 26 21.96 14.91 17.86
C LEU A 26 21.67 14.79 16.38
N LEU A 27 20.50 14.28 16.05
CA LEU A 27 19.95 14.13 14.72
C LEU A 27 18.79 15.11 14.55
N ARG A 28 18.79 15.85 13.44
CA ARG A 28 17.62 16.62 13.00
C ARG A 28 16.76 15.70 12.13
N ILE A 29 15.56 15.41 12.62
CA ILE A 29 14.57 14.52 12.03
C ILE A 29 13.52 15.39 11.34
N HIS A 30 13.33 15.17 10.04
CA HIS A 30 12.28 15.78 9.24
C HIS A 30 11.19 14.76 8.96
N PHE A 31 9.93 15.17 9.07
CA PHE A 31 8.78 14.32 8.78
C PHE A 31 8.31 14.55 7.35
N ASP A 32 8.23 13.48 6.55
CA ASP A 32 7.93 13.61 5.12
C ASP A 32 6.51 14.20 4.92
N GLY A 33 6.40 15.25 4.09
CA GLY A 33 5.14 15.98 3.85
C GLY A 33 4.80 17.05 4.90
N TRP A 34 5.71 17.35 5.82
CA TRP A 34 5.58 18.46 6.76
C TRP A 34 6.58 19.57 6.46
N ASP A 35 6.28 20.78 6.93
CA ASP A 35 7.22 21.90 6.83
C ASP A 35 8.44 21.67 7.73
N GLU A 36 9.60 22.21 7.37
CA GLU A 36 10.84 22.14 8.15
C GLU A 36 10.70 22.77 9.55
N ALA A 37 9.67 23.60 9.76
CA ALA A 37 9.32 24.14 11.07
C ALA A 37 8.94 23.05 12.09
N TYR A 38 8.54 21.86 11.63
CA TYR A 38 8.20 20.71 12.47
C TYR A 38 9.38 19.75 12.66
N ASP A 39 10.56 20.06 12.14
CA ASP A 39 11.75 19.23 12.33
C ASP A 39 12.13 19.16 13.81
N GLN A 40 12.46 17.95 14.27
CA GLN A 40 12.75 17.66 15.67
C GLN A 40 14.21 17.26 15.85
N TRP A 41 14.82 17.68 16.96
CA TRP A 41 16.16 17.23 17.35
C TRP A 41 16.06 16.06 18.33
N CYS A 42 16.64 14.93 17.96
CA CYS A 42 16.63 13.71 18.76
C CYS A 42 18.06 13.19 18.97
N ASP A 43 18.34 12.53 20.10
CA ASP A 43 19.59 11.80 20.28
C ASP A 43 19.59 10.55 19.39
N CYS A 44 20.74 10.15 18.86
CA CYS A 44 20.89 8.96 18.01
C CYS A 44 20.57 7.64 18.74
N GLU A 45 20.59 7.64 20.08
CA GLU A 45 20.20 6.50 20.91
C GLU A 45 18.76 6.62 21.44
N SER A 46 17.97 7.56 20.91
CA SER A 46 16.57 7.73 21.34
C SER A 46 15.76 6.46 21.06
N PRO A 47 14.93 5.99 22.02
CA PRO A 47 14.03 4.86 21.81
C PRO A 47 12.89 5.18 20.83
N ASP A 48 12.75 6.45 20.44
CA ASP A 48 11.68 6.95 19.56
C ASP A 48 12.07 6.92 18.08
N LEU A 49 13.25 6.37 17.74
CA LEU A 49 13.75 6.23 16.37
C LEU A 49 13.83 4.76 16.00
N PHE A 50 13.17 4.39 14.91
CA PHE A 50 13.03 3.00 14.48
C PHE A 50 13.56 2.78 13.05
N PRO A 51 14.10 1.60 12.74
CA PRO A 51 14.44 1.27 11.37
C PRO A 51 13.18 1.18 10.51
N VAL A 52 13.34 1.39 9.20
CA VAL A 52 12.26 1.18 8.23
C VAL A 52 11.73 -0.26 8.32
N GLY A 53 10.41 -0.41 8.44
CA GLY A 53 9.71 -1.68 8.60
C GLY A 53 9.36 -2.05 10.04
N TRP A 54 9.73 -1.24 11.04
CA TRP A 54 9.43 -1.53 12.44
C TRP A 54 7.92 -1.58 12.70
N CYS A 55 7.17 -0.62 12.17
CA CYS A 55 5.70 -0.58 12.27
C CYS A 55 5.06 -1.80 11.60
N GLU A 56 5.59 -2.26 10.47
CA GLU A 56 5.09 -3.45 9.77
C GLU A 56 5.27 -4.71 10.62
N ILE A 57 6.43 -4.88 11.26
CA ILE A 57 6.76 -6.06 12.06
C ILE A 57 5.91 -6.15 13.33
N LEU A 58 5.75 -5.02 14.03
CA LEU A 58 5.01 -4.96 15.29
C LEU A 58 3.53 -4.62 15.10
N ASN A 59 3.09 -4.52 13.84
CA ASN A 59 1.71 -4.25 13.48
C ASN A 59 1.18 -2.92 14.05
N TYR A 60 2.07 -1.92 14.13
CA TYR A 60 1.73 -0.53 14.43
C TYR A 60 1.30 0.21 13.16
N ARG A 61 0.48 1.25 13.34
CA ARG A 61 0.07 2.13 12.25
C ARG A 61 1.19 3.15 11.98
N LEU A 62 1.73 3.08 10.77
CA LEU A 62 2.64 4.10 10.23
C LEU A 62 1.80 5.18 9.54
N GLU A 63 1.98 6.44 9.94
CA GLU A 63 1.33 7.56 9.28
C GLU A 63 1.96 7.82 7.91
N PRO A 64 1.16 7.87 6.83
CA PRO A 64 1.67 8.16 5.51
C PRO A 64 2.16 9.62 5.45
N PRO A 65 3.14 9.94 4.58
CA PRO A 65 3.51 11.32 4.29
C PRO A 65 2.28 12.12 3.86
N ARG A 66 2.16 13.36 4.33
CA ARG A 66 1.07 14.24 3.89
C ARG A 66 1.24 14.57 2.41
N SER A 67 0.13 14.65 1.68
CA SER A 67 0.15 15.23 0.33
C SER A 67 0.30 16.74 0.47
N ASP A 68 1.44 17.25 0.01
CA ASP A 68 1.56 18.67 -0.25
C ASP A 68 0.59 19.02 -1.38
N GLU A 69 -0.59 19.56 -1.05
CA GLU A 69 -1.54 20.14 -2.02
C GLU A 69 -0.98 21.44 -2.65
N SER A 70 0.32 21.70 -2.53
CA SER A 70 1.00 22.89 -3.01
C SER A 70 2.04 22.56 -4.09
N ASP A 71 1.57 22.75 -5.32
CA ASP A 71 2.31 23.03 -6.55
C ASP A 71 3.02 21.86 -7.27
N ASP A 72 2.49 21.60 -8.47
CA ASP A 72 2.68 20.49 -9.41
C ASP A 72 4.07 20.49 -10.11
N SER A 73 5.13 20.82 -9.38
CA SER A 73 6.43 21.05 -9.98
C SER A 73 7.60 20.54 -9.14
N LYS A 74 7.80 19.21 -9.08
CA LYS A 74 9.06 18.53 -9.51
C LYS A 74 9.17 17.06 -9.04
N LYS A 75 9.67 16.25 -9.99
CA LYS A 75 10.39 14.96 -9.87
C LYS A 75 9.57 13.67 -9.67
N LYS A 76 8.97 13.27 -10.79
CA LYS A 76 8.77 11.89 -11.23
C LYS A 76 10.08 11.06 -11.14
N ARG A 77 10.43 10.52 -9.97
CA ARG A 77 11.39 9.41 -9.87
C ARG A 77 10.66 8.15 -10.33
N LYS A 78 10.71 7.88 -11.64
CA LYS A 78 10.21 6.62 -12.23
C LYS A 78 10.95 5.45 -11.58
N SER A 79 10.28 4.72 -10.67
CA SER A 79 10.73 3.40 -10.26
C SER A 79 10.51 2.45 -11.43
N ASN A 80 11.59 2.11 -12.12
CA ASN A 80 11.60 1.08 -13.16
C ASN A 80 11.51 -0.31 -12.51
N VAL A 81 10.35 -0.69 -11.98
CA VAL A 81 10.09 -2.07 -11.55
C VAL A 81 8.73 -2.51 -12.10
N SER A 82 8.71 -2.97 -13.35
CA SER A 82 7.70 -3.91 -13.88
C SER A 82 7.98 -4.24 -15.35
N LYS A 83 8.96 -5.10 -15.61
CA LYS A 83 9.07 -5.80 -16.91
C LYS A 83 9.07 -7.33 -16.80
N TYR A 84 8.51 -7.87 -15.71
CA TYR A 84 8.14 -9.28 -15.61
C TYR A 84 6.61 -9.42 -15.72
N ARG A 85 6.08 -9.34 -16.94
CA ARG A 85 4.89 -10.09 -17.39
C ARG A 85 4.51 -9.67 -18.81
N ARG A 86 4.20 -10.68 -19.62
CA ARG A 86 3.63 -10.62 -20.98
C ARG A 86 4.64 -10.51 -22.13
N LYS A 87 5.53 -11.50 -22.24
CA LYS A 87 6.07 -11.89 -23.55
C LYS A 87 5.25 -13.06 -24.13
N LYS A 88 4.23 -12.66 -24.90
CA LYS A 88 3.99 -13.13 -26.27
C LYS A 88 3.80 -14.65 -26.47
N ARG A 89 2.63 -15.17 -26.04
CA ARG A 89 1.99 -16.30 -26.74
C ARG A 89 1.32 -15.77 -28.01
N ARG A 90 2.04 -15.75 -29.13
CA ARG A 90 1.52 -15.74 -30.51
C ARG A 90 2.66 -15.44 -31.47
N SER A 91 3.17 -16.49 -32.13
CA SER A 91 3.61 -16.50 -33.54
C SER A 91 4.57 -17.67 -33.82
N HIS A 92 4.05 -18.86 -34.15
CA HIS A 92 4.59 -19.78 -35.17
C HIS A 92 3.96 -21.17 -35.03
N LEU A 93 2.96 -21.45 -35.86
CA LEU A 93 2.83 -22.77 -36.46
C LEU A 93 2.29 -22.59 -37.88
N GLN A 94 3.19 -22.28 -38.80
CA GLN A 94 2.98 -22.49 -40.22
C GLN A 94 3.22 -23.99 -40.49
N ARG A 95 2.21 -24.68 -41.04
CA ARG A 95 2.34 -25.95 -41.77
C ARG A 95 0.98 -26.18 -42.46
N LYS A 96 0.84 -25.76 -43.72
CA LYS A 96 1.09 -26.50 -44.98
C LYS A 96 -0.14 -27.30 -45.46
N LYS A 97 -0.66 -26.84 -46.61
CA LYS A 97 -1.20 -27.55 -47.80
C LYS A 97 -2.51 -28.38 -47.76
N ASN A 98 -3.46 -27.86 -48.55
CA ASN A 98 -4.18 -28.42 -49.72
C ASN A 98 -5.26 -29.53 -49.63
N GLU A 99 -6.29 -29.29 -50.48
CA GLU A 99 -7.27 -30.16 -51.18
C GLU A 99 -8.49 -30.69 -50.39
N GLU A 100 -9.69 -30.16 -50.67
CA GLU A 100 -10.83 -30.74 -51.45
C GLU A 100 -11.65 -31.73 -50.57
N ASP A 101 -12.98 -31.71 -50.41
CA ASP A 101 -14.12 -31.38 -51.27
C ASP A 101 -15.43 -31.23 -50.44
N THR A 102 -16.50 -30.75 -51.10
CA THR A 102 -17.96 -30.97 -50.81
C THR A 102 -18.58 -30.26 -49.58
N SER A 103 -19.40 -29.22 -49.78
CA SER A 103 -20.90 -29.23 -49.84
C SER A 103 -21.53 -29.40 -48.44
N VAL A 104 -22.55 -28.69 -47.92
CA VAL A 104 -23.73 -27.97 -48.42
C VAL A 104 -24.21 -27.00 -47.30
N SER A 105 -24.94 -25.94 -47.70
CA SER A 105 -25.77 -24.95 -46.98
C SER A 105 -26.19 -25.17 -45.50
N ARG A 106 -26.47 -24.06 -44.77
CA ARG A 106 -27.85 -23.58 -44.47
C ARG A 106 -27.90 -22.44 -43.43
N PHE A 107 -28.35 -21.28 -43.92
CA PHE A 107 -29.17 -20.19 -43.33
C PHE A 107 -29.25 -19.91 -41.81
N GLY A 108 -29.04 -18.62 -41.49
CA GLY A 108 -29.90 -17.75 -40.65
C GLY A 108 -29.98 -18.03 -39.14
N GLU A 109 -30.36 -17.10 -38.26
CA GLU A 109 -30.62 -15.67 -38.27
C GLU A 109 -30.85 -15.25 -36.79
N LEU A 110 -30.46 -14.00 -36.47
CA LEU A 110 -30.84 -13.06 -35.39
C LEU A 110 -31.18 -13.46 -33.92
N SER A 111 -30.62 -12.57 -33.06
CA SER A 111 -31.13 -11.98 -31.80
C SER A 111 -31.30 -12.90 -30.58
N ILE A 112 -30.86 -12.47 -29.39
CA ILE A 112 -31.68 -11.65 -28.47
C ILE A 112 -30.78 -10.98 -27.40
N LYS A 113 -31.23 -9.79 -26.98
CA LYS A 113 -30.74 -8.89 -25.93
C LYS A 113 -30.80 -9.54 -24.53
N ASN A 114 -30.06 -9.03 -23.55
CA ASN A 114 -30.62 -8.60 -22.25
C ASN A 114 -29.59 -7.87 -21.39
N GLU A 115 -30.09 -6.82 -20.75
CA GLU A 115 -29.49 -5.92 -19.76
C GLU A 115 -29.48 -6.53 -18.34
N PRO A 116 -28.88 -5.86 -17.33
CA PRO A 116 -28.53 -6.42 -16.03
C PRO A 116 -29.63 -6.24 -14.98
N ASP A 117 -29.57 -7.06 -13.92
CA ASP A 117 -30.36 -6.87 -12.70
C ASP A 117 -29.46 -6.79 -11.45
N ASP A 118 -29.89 -5.87 -10.60
CA ASP A 118 -29.38 -5.28 -9.37
C ASP A 118 -29.39 -6.18 -8.11
N VAL A 119 -28.90 -5.58 -7.00
CA VAL A 119 -29.30 -5.73 -5.57
C VAL A 119 -29.03 -7.04 -4.83
N ASN A 120 -28.89 -7.13 -3.50
CA ASN A 120 -28.57 -6.29 -2.33
C ASN A 120 -28.70 -7.25 -1.12
N ASP A 121 -28.21 -6.83 0.06
CA ASP A 121 -28.45 -7.40 1.40
C ASP A 121 -27.72 -8.73 1.74
N SER A 122 -27.25 -9.00 2.96
CA SER A 122 -27.69 -8.54 4.28
C SER A 122 -26.59 -8.66 5.36
N CYS A 123 -26.85 -7.94 6.45
CA CYS A 123 -26.12 -7.71 7.69
C CYS A 123 -26.16 -8.88 8.72
N SER A 124 -25.25 -8.76 9.71
CA SER A 124 -25.33 -9.20 11.12
C SER A 124 -24.74 -10.55 11.55
N ALA A 125 -23.69 -10.47 12.38
CA ALA A 125 -23.56 -11.26 13.60
C ALA A 125 -22.60 -10.55 14.57
N THR A 126 -23.18 -10.01 15.64
CA THR A 126 -22.51 -9.51 16.84
C THR A 126 -21.99 -10.69 17.66
N ALA A 127 -20.72 -10.67 18.08
CA ALA A 127 -20.20 -11.61 19.08
C ALA A 127 -19.60 -10.82 20.25
N SER A 128 -20.39 -10.71 21.32
CA SER A 128 -19.95 -10.29 22.65
C SER A 128 -19.22 -11.46 23.30
N MET A 129 -17.97 -11.29 23.70
CA MET A 129 -17.29 -12.19 24.64
C MET A 129 -16.93 -11.40 25.90
N SER A 130 -17.69 -11.65 26.95
CA SER A 130 -17.39 -11.27 28.32
C SER A 130 -16.14 -12.01 28.79
N VAL A 131 -15.18 -11.30 29.37
CA VAL A 131 -14.07 -11.90 30.12
C VAL A 131 -14.26 -11.57 31.59
N GLU A 132 -14.27 -12.61 32.41
CA GLU A 132 -14.51 -12.58 33.85
C GLU A 132 -13.26 -12.09 34.58
N ASP A 133 -13.44 -11.11 35.48
CA ASP A 133 -12.41 -10.65 36.40
C ASP A 133 -12.27 -11.68 37.52
N SER A 134 -11.09 -12.31 37.61
CA SER A 134 -10.70 -13.12 38.77
C SER A 134 -9.48 -12.45 39.41
N SER A 135 -9.77 -11.58 40.37
CA SER A 135 -8.83 -11.15 41.40
C SER A 135 -8.53 -12.32 42.36
N PRO A 136 -7.27 -12.48 42.82
CA PRO A 136 -7.01 -13.09 44.11
C PRO A 136 -6.36 -12.11 45.09
N SER A 137 -6.85 -12.23 46.32
CA SER A 137 -6.47 -11.56 47.55
C SER A 137 -5.15 -12.09 48.15
N SER A 138 -4.56 -11.28 49.06
CA SER A 138 -3.56 -11.58 50.12
C SER A 138 -2.15 -11.98 49.67
N GLU A 139 -1.06 -11.54 50.31
CA GLU A 139 -0.80 -11.15 51.72
C GLU A 139 -0.12 -9.77 51.88
#